data_AF-A0AAN8PVK4-F1
#
_entry.id   AF-A0AAN8PVK4-F1
#
_cell.length_a   1.000
_cell.length_b   1.000
_cell.length_c   1.000
_cell.angle_alpha   90.00
_cell.angle_beta   90.00
_cell.angle_gamma   90.00
#
_symmetry.space_group_name_H-M   'P 1'
#
loop_
_entity.id
_entity.type
_entity.pdbx_description
1 polymer ?
#
loop_
_entity_poly.entity_id
_entity_poly.type
_entity_poly.pdbx_seq_one_letter_code
_entity_poly.pdbx_strand_id
1 'polypeptide(L)'
;MICDLLSRSLTLNRTRTEREKESICERENNEGRKASKTSQRKLTGLVKTGRSQTTRTRQLIKDGVTSLGATGAKTSKGRGRTFFAPEFYAEKLHYETKRERERERVEKREKREREREREKEREREREEREERERERVEKREKRERERVEKREKRERERERVEKREKRERVEKREKREGQTDSYTLEPPGNKCLNQLSASHNKNLLTYGISQPYGSVSQDLRIIKECNLTYPTDRHTLNVALVEKHFEFDMDRNFKCFLHCLYEKYNWMTYDGTFKEKEIKLSLGESNLDESSIEYLLATCVEIDAEDKCDRAHLFTECFWTETDKLVSFI
;
A
#
# COMPACT_ATOMS: atom_id res chain seq x y z
N MET A 1 15.75 4.19 12.07
CA MET A 1 14.80 4.83 11.14
C MET A 1 15.02 4.43 9.69
N ILE A 2 16.23 4.22 9.14
CA ILE A 2 16.33 3.66 7.77
C ILE A 2 15.84 2.22 7.77
N CYS A 3 16.41 1.30 8.55
CA CYS A 3 15.82 -0.05 8.75
C CYS A 3 14.35 -0.02 9.13
N ASP A 4 13.93 0.95 9.94
CA ASP A 4 12.55 1.08 10.40
C ASP A 4 11.64 1.70 9.32
N LEU A 5 12.14 2.53 8.41
CA LEU A 5 11.44 3.07 7.22
C LEU A 5 11.44 2.02 6.10
N LEU A 6 12.53 1.28 5.93
CA LEU A 6 12.65 0.09 5.07
C LEU A 6 11.64 -0.97 5.54
N SER A 7 11.64 -1.31 6.83
CA SER A 7 10.73 -2.30 7.43
C SER A 7 9.29 -1.80 7.53
N ARG A 8 9.06 -0.52 7.85
CA ARG A 8 7.71 0.09 7.85
C ARG A 8 7.16 0.25 6.45
N SER A 9 8.00 0.52 5.45
CA SER A 9 7.59 0.55 4.05
C SER A 9 7.18 -0.85 3.58
N LEU A 10 7.96 -1.87 3.92
CA LEU A 10 7.63 -3.28 3.65
C LEU A 10 6.32 -3.70 4.33
N THR A 11 6.12 -3.35 5.60
CA THR A 11 4.88 -3.65 6.33
C THR A 11 3.69 -2.79 5.86
N LEU A 12 3.89 -1.53 5.49
CA LEU A 12 2.82 -0.68 4.92
C LEU A 12 2.36 -1.19 3.56
N ASN A 13 3.28 -1.61 2.69
CA ASN A 13 2.96 -2.23 1.40
C ASN A 13 2.18 -3.53 1.60
N ARG A 14 2.57 -4.36 2.58
CA ARG A 14 1.81 -5.54 2.99
C ARG A 14 0.41 -5.18 3.48
N THR A 15 0.24 -4.15 4.32
CA THR A 15 -1.12 -3.74 4.74
C THR A 15 -1.95 -3.13 3.61
N ARG A 16 -1.31 -2.54 2.59
CA ARG A 16 -2.00 -1.99 1.41
C ARG A 16 -2.47 -3.11 0.48
N THR A 17 -1.62 -4.09 0.19
CA THR A 17 -1.99 -5.27 -0.59
C THR A 17 -2.96 -6.17 0.17
N GLU A 18 -2.83 -6.32 1.50
CA GLU A 18 -3.81 -7.03 2.32
C GLU A 18 -5.15 -6.30 2.37
N ARG A 19 -5.19 -4.96 2.46
CA ARG A 19 -6.45 -4.20 2.36
C ARG A 19 -7.07 -4.24 0.97
N GLU A 20 -6.26 -4.31 -0.09
CA GLU A 20 -6.76 -4.52 -1.45
C GLU A 20 -7.29 -5.95 -1.64
N LYS A 21 -6.60 -6.97 -1.12
CA LYS A 21 -7.06 -8.37 -1.10
C LYS A 21 -8.33 -8.54 -0.25
N GLU A 22 -8.41 -7.91 0.93
CA GLU A 22 -9.63 -7.86 1.77
C GLU A 22 -10.77 -7.13 1.05
N SER A 23 -10.50 -6.01 0.37
CA SER A 23 -11.51 -5.31 -0.43
C SER A 23 -12.01 -6.14 -1.62
N ILE A 24 -11.18 -7.02 -2.19
CA ILE A 24 -11.57 -7.94 -3.26
C ILE A 24 -12.42 -9.09 -2.68
N CYS A 25 -11.99 -9.71 -1.58
CA CYS A 25 -12.78 -10.75 -0.90
C CYS A 25 -14.14 -10.23 -0.38
N GLU A 26 -14.22 -8.98 0.09
CA GLU A 26 -15.50 -8.36 0.46
C GLU A 26 -16.42 -8.13 -0.75
N ARG A 27 -15.87 -7.86 -1.94
CA ARG A 27 -16.67 -7.77 -3.17
C ARG A 27 -17.20 -9.15 -3.58
N GLU A 28 -16.36 -10.19 -3.58
CA GLU A 28 -16.77 -11.55 -3.94
C GLU A 28 -17.81 -12.12 -2.97
N ASN A 29 -17.65 -11.89 -1.66
CA ASN A 29 -18.64 -12.30 -0.66
C ASN A 29 -19.99 -11.57 -0.82
N ASN A 30 -19.96 -10.30 -1.24
CA ASN A 30 -21.18 -9.54 -1.51
C ASN A 30 -21.86 -9.97 -2.82
N GLU A 31 -21.12 -10.37 -3.84
CA GLU A 31 -21.69 -10.94 -5.07
C GLU A 31 -22.30 -12.33 -4.82
N GLY A 32 -21.66 -13.18 -4.02
CA GLY A 32 -22.22 -14.46 -3.58
C GLY A 32 -23.52 -14.31 -2.77
N ARG A 33 -23.59 -13.30 -1.89
CA ARG A 33 -24.83 -12.98 -1.14
C ARG A 33 -25.95 -12.41 -2.02
N LYS A 34 -25.62 -11.68 -3.10
CA LYS A 34 -26.61 -11.18 -4.07
C LYS A 34 -27.17 -12.31 -4.96
N ALA A 35 -26.35 -13.30 -5.32
CA ALA A 35 -26.81 -14.49 -6.06
C ALA A 35 -27.77 -15.36 -5.22
N SER A 36 -27.52 -15.50 -3.91
CA SER A 36 -28.37 -16.29 -3.01
C SER A 36 -29.76 -15.67 -2.77
N LYS A 37 -29.85 -14.34 -2.67
CA LYS A 37 -31.14 -13.64 -2.46
C LYS A 37 -32.04 -13.59 -3.70
N THR A 38 -31.46 -13.67 -4.90
CA THR A 38 -32.23 -13.75 -6.16
C THR A 38 -32.81 -15.15 -6.39
N SER A 39 -32.18 -16.19 -5.82
CA SER A 39 -32.68 -17.57 -5.91
C SER A 39 -33.83 -17.86 -4.93
N GLN A 40 -33.87 -17.22 -3.75
CA GLN A 40 -34.96 -17.42 -2.78
C GLN A 40 -36.27 -16.66 -3.09
N ARG A 41 -36.25 -15.62 -3.93
CA ARG A 41 -37.48 -14.92 -4.37
C ARG A 41 -38.23 -15.63 -5.51
N LYS A 42 -37.72 -16.75 -6.03
CA LYS A 42 -38.38 -17.53 -7.10
C LYS A 42 -39.13 -18.78 -6.61
N LEU A 43 -39.19 -19.06 -5.31
CA LEU A 43 -39.76 -20.30 -4.77
C LEU A 43 -41.09 -20.15 -3.99
N THR A 44 -41.69 -18.97 -3.90
CA THR A 44 -42.96 -18.78 -3.16
C THR A 44 -44.16 -18.34 -4.01
N GLY A 45 -44.11 -18.50 -5.33
CA GLY A 45 -45.25 -18.14 -6.18
C GLY A 45 -45.31 -18.91 -7.48
N LEU A 46 -45.69 -20.19 -7.44
CA LEU A 46 -46.32 -20.89 -8.57
C LEU A 46 -46.87 -22.26 -8.14
N VAL A 47 -48.07 -22.21 -7.56
CA VAL A 47 -49.01 -23.32 -7.52
C VAL A 47 -49.91 -23.20 -8.76
N LYS A 48 -50.03 -24.30 -9.49
CA LYS A 48 -50.98 -24.60 -10.60
C LYS A 48 -50.78 -23.82 -11.91
N THR A 49 -50.26 -24.51 -12.92
CA THR A 49 -51.05 -25.15 -14.00
C THR A 49 -50.09 -25.98 -14.86
N GLY A 50 -50.48 -27.22 -15.19
CA GLY A 50 -49.66 -28.12 -15.98
C GLY A 50 -49.62 -27.76 -17.46
N ARG A 51 -48.55 -28.18 -18.13
CA ARG A 51 -48.62 -28.77 -19.48
C ARG A 51 -47.27 -29.38 -19.86
N SER A 52 -47.38 -30.64 -20.25
CA SER A 52 -46.51 -31.42 -21.12
C SER A 52 -45.69 -30.61 -22.13
N GLN A 53 -44.39 -30.93 -22.24
CA GLN A 53 -43.61 -31.19 -23.48
C GLN A 53 -42.13 -31.37 -23.08
N THR A 54 -41.60 -32.59 -22.99
CA THR A 54 -40.79 -33.25 -24.05
C THR A 54 -40.00 -32.28 -24.94
N THR A 55 -38.67 -32.25 -24.79
CA THR A 55 -37.63 -32.36 -25.85
C THR A 55 -36.27 -31.92 -25.30
N ARG A 56 -35.32 -32.85 -25.17
CA ARG A 56 -34.27 -33.18 -26.16
C ARG A 56 -32.94 -32.51 -25.79
N THR A 57 -32.28 -33.06 -24.78
CA THR A 57 -30.88 -32.81 -24.47
C THR A 57 -30.03 -33.34 -25.62
N ARG A 58 -29.57 -32.44 -26.49
CA ARG A 58 -28.72 -32.78 -27.63
C ARG A 58 -27.29 -32.90 -27.12
N GLN A 59 -26.82 -34.15 -27.05
CA GLN A 59 -25.42 -34.52 -27.01
C GLN A 59 -24.63 -33.74 -28.08
N LEU A 60 -23.53 -33.11 -27.69
CA LEU A 60 -22.44 -32.77 -28.59
C LEU A 60 -21.26 -33.68 -28.28
N ILE A 61 -21.31 -34.81 -28.96
CA ILE A 61 -20.19 -35.68 -29.27
C ILE A 61 -19.22 -34.88 -30.16
N LYS A 62 -17.97 -34.71 -29.72
CA LYS A 62 -16.84 -34.33 -30.58
C LYS A 62 -16.06 -35.61 -30.88
N ASP A 63 -16.56 -36.38 -31.82
CA ASP A 63 -15.81 -37.46 -32.45
C ASP A 63 -14.96 -36.86 -33.57
N GLY A 64 -13.64 -37.07 -33.47
CA GLY A 64 -12.69 -36.84 -34.54
C GLY A 64 -12.90 -37.88 -35.64
N VAL A 65 -13.42 -37.43 -36.78
CA VAL A 65 -13.61 -38.26 -37.97
C VAL A 65 -12.33 -38.23 -38.80
N THR A 66 -11.61 -39.36 -38.70
CA THR A 66 -11.07 -40.17 -39.79
C THR A 66 -10.94 -39.51 -41.18
N SER A 67 -9.68 -39.35 -41.58
CA SER A 67 -9.24 -39.30 -42.98
C SER A 67 -9.52 -40.63 -43.67
N LEU A 68 -10.40 -40.66 -44.67
CA LEU A 68 -10.54 -41.79 -45.59
C LEU A 68 -10.64 -41.29 -47.03
N GLY A 69 -9.57 -41.61 -47.78
CA GLY A 69 -9.67 -42.39 -49.00
C GLY A 69 -10.46 -41.79 -50.16
N ALA A 70 -9.74 -41.11 -51.04
CA ALA A 70 -10.16 -40.92 -52.42
C ALA A 70 -10.40 -42.28 -53.10
N THR A 71 -11.62 -42.53 -53.56
CA THR A 71 -11.89 -43.52 -54.62
C THR A 71 -12.70 -42.84 -55.71
N GLY A 72 -12.10 -42.84 -56.91
CA GLY A 72 -12.69 -42.28 -58.11
C GLY A 72 -13.87 -43.13 -58.58
N ALA A 73 -15.00 -42.47 -58.83
CA ALA A 73 -16.10 -43.03 -59.59
C ALA A 73 -16.24 -42.22 -60.88
N LYS A 74 -15.88 -42.86 -62.00
CA LYS A 74 -16.17 -42.40 -63.35
C LYS A 74 -17.68 -42.50 -63.56
N THR A 75 -18.36 -41.38 -63.82
CA THR A 75 -19.74 -41.40 -64.31
C THR A 75 -19.83 -40.81 -65.72
N SER A 76 -20.71 -41.46 -66.46
CA SER A 76 -20.94 -41.41 -67.89
C SER A 76 -21.41 -40.05 -68.40
N LYS A 77 -20.93 -39.73 -69.61
CA LYS A 77 -21.44 -38.65 -70.47
C LYS A 77 -22.91 -38.88 -70.81
N GLY A 78 -23.82 -38.26 -70.06
CA GLY A 78 -25.21 -38.07 -70.45
C GLY A 78 -25.42 -36.66 -71.00
N ARG A 79 -25.63 -36.52 -72.31
CA ARG A 79 -26.05 -35.26 -72.95
C ARG A 79 -27.50 -34.97 -72.57
N GLY A 80 -27.70 -34.35 -71.41
CA GLY A 80 -28.98 -33.79 -70.97
C GLY A 80 -29.11 -32.34 -71.45
N ARG A 81 -30.14 -32.09 -72.24
CA ARG A 81 -30.55 -30.79 -72.79
C ARG A 81 -30.79 -29.80 -71.63
N THR A 82 -29.89 -28.83 -71.43
CA THR A 82 -30.03 -27.79 -70.40
C THR A 82 -31.02 -26.72 -70.85
N PHE A 83 -32.30 -26.97 -70.60
CA PHE A 83 -33.36 -25.97 -70.62
C PHE A 83 -33.54 -25.43 -69.19
N PHE A 84 -32.67 -24.52 -68.75
CA PHE A 84 -32.94 -23.72 -67.55
C PHE A 84 -32.27 -22.37 -67.73
N ALA A 85 -33.10 -21.34 -67.89
CA ALA A 85 -32.72 -19.94 -68.10
C ALA A 85 -31.87 -19.44 -66.91
N PRO A 86 -30.53 -19.27 -67.07
CA PRO A 86 -29.63 -18.94 -65.95
C PRO A 86 -29.78 -17.50 -65.44
N GLU A 87 -30.35 -16.61 -66.26
CA GLU A 87 -30.40 -15.17 -65.95
C GLU A 87 -31.36 -14.83 -64.78
N PHE A 88 -32.46 -15.58 -64.63
CA PHE A 88 -33.43 -15.30 -63.56
C PHE A 88 -32.92 -15.64 -62.15
N TYR A 89 -31.96 -16.57 -62.04
CA TYR A 89 -31.36 -16.95 -60.75
C TYR A 89 -30.32 -15.95 -60.26
N ALA A 90 -29.64 -15.25 -61.18
CA ALA A 90 -28.61 -14.27 -60.84
C ALA A 90 -29.20 -13.03 -60.14
N GLU A 91 -30.34 -12.53 -60.62
CA GLU A 91 -31.00 -11.36 -60.02
C GLU A 91 -31.49 -11.65 -58.60
N LYS A 92 -32.07 -12.84 -58.38
CA LYS A 92 -32.52 -13.29 -57.06
C LYS A 92 -31.36 -13.39 -56.05
N LEU A 93 -30.22 -13.97 -56.46
CA LEU A 93 -29.03 -14.07 -55.60
C LEU A 93 -28.44 -12.70 -55.26
N HIS A 94 -28.46 -11.75 -56.20
CA HIS A 94 -28.01 -10.38 -55.94
C HIS A 94 -28.91 -9.65 -54.93
N TYR A 95 -30.24 -9.82 -55.05
CA TYR A 95 -31.20 -9.26 -54.08
C TYR A 95 -31.02 -9.85 -52.68
N GLU A 96 -30.85 -11.17 -52.56
CA GLU A 96 -30.61 -11.85 -51.28
C GLU A 96 -29.32 -11.36 -50.62
N THR A 97 -28.24 -11.23 -51.40
CA THR A 97 -26.95 -10.69 -50.93
C THR A 97 -27.07 -9.24 -50.46
N LYS A 98 -27.82 -8.40 -51.19
CA LYS A 98 -28.06 -7.00 -50.81
C LYS A 98 -28.83 -6.91 -49.49
N ARG A 99 -29.84 -7.76 -49.31
CA ARG A 99 -30.65 -7.85 -48.08
C ARG A 99 -29.82 -8.35 -46.89
N GLU A 100 -28.92 -9.30 -47.11
CA GLU A 100 -28.02 -9.82 -46.07
C GLU A 100 -27.03 -8.75 -45.59
N ARG A 101 -26.40 -8.02 -46.52
CA ARG A 101 -25.53 -6.86 -46.19
C ARG A 101 -26.28 -5.77 -45.42
N GLU A 102 -27.55 -5.56 -45.71
CA GLU A 102 -28.38 -4.59 -44.99
C GLU A 102 -28.66 -5.06 -43.54
N ARG A 103 -28.98 -6.34 -43.34
CA ARG A 103 -29.11 -6.92 -41.99
C ARG A 103 -27.82 -6.81 -41.19
N GLU A 104 -26.67 -7.11 -41.81
CA GLU A 104 -25.36 -6.98 -41.17
C GLU A 104 -25.08 -5.54 -40.74
N ARG A 105 -25.44 -4.54 -41.58
CA ARG A 105 -25.31 -3.12 -41.22
C ARG A 105 -26.19 -2.72 -40.05
N VAL A 106 -27.43 -3.23 -39.99
CA VAL A 106 -28.36 -2.97 -38.88
C VAL A 106 -27.84 -3.61 -37.60
N GLU A 107 -27.43 -4.88 -37.62
CA GLU A 107 -26.86 -5.58 -36.47
C GLU A 107 -25.59 -4.90 -35.96
N LYS A 108 -24.72 -4.44 -36.87
CA LYS A 108 -23.51 -3.68 -36.51
C LYS A 108 -23.83 -2.34 -35.86
N ARG A 109 -24.90 -1.65 -36.28
CA ARG A 109 -25.37 -0.40 -35.65
C ARG A 109 -25.91 -0.68 -34.25
N GLU A 110 -26.77 -1.69 -34.12
CA GLU A 110 -27.35 -2.09 -32.83
C GLU A 110 -26.27 -2.53 -31.83
N LYS A 111 -25.26 -3.28 -32.29
CA LYS A 111 -24.12 -3.67 -31.44
C LYS A 111 -23.34 -2.46 -30.93
N ARG A 112 -23.08 -1.47 -31.79
CA ARG A 112 -22.40 -0.21 -31.39
C ARG A 112 -23.24 0.62 -30.42
N GLU A 113 -24.56 0.61 -30.58
CA GLU A 113 -25.46 1.34 -29.69
C GLU A 113 -25.50 0.69 -28.29
N ARG A 114 -25.63 -0.64 -28.22
CA ARG A 114 -25.52 -1.38 -26.96
C ARG A 114 -24.16 -1.21 -26.27
N GLU A 115 -23.08 -1.09 -27.03
CA GLU A 115 -21.74 -0.84 -26.50
C GLU A 115 -21.64 0.56 -25.87
N ARG A 116 -22.19 1.59 -26.54
CA ARG A 116 -22.29 2.95 -25.99
C ARG A 116 -23.16 3.03 -24.73
N GLU A 117 -24.25 2.26 -24.67
CA GLU A 117 -25.09 2.19 -23.46
C GLU A 117 -24.34 1.58 -22.28
N ARG A 118 -23.59 0.48 -22.50
CA ARG A 118 -22.74 -0.13 -21.47
C ARG A 118 -21.61 0.80 -21.00
N GLU A 119 -21.06 1.59 -21.91
CA GLU A 119 -20.04 2.58 -21.58
C GLU A 119 -20.61 3.69 -20.68
N LYS A 120 -21.78 4.23 -21.03
CA LYS A 120 -22.50 5.21 -20.18
C LYS A 120 -22.88 4.64 -18.82
N GLU A 121 -23.25 3.36 -18.75
CA GLU A 121 -23.56 2.69 -17.48
C GLU A 121 -22.32 2.59 -16.57
N ARG A 122 -21.16 2.23 -17.14
CA ARG A 122 -19.89 2.20 -16.41
C ARG A 122 -19.45 3.59 -15.95
N GLU A 123 -19.72 4.62 -16.75
CA GLU A 123 -19.43 6.01 -16.38
C GLU A 123 -20.25 6.45 -15.16
N ARG A 124 -21.56 6.19 -15.16
CA ARG A 124 -22.43 6.45 -14.00
C ARG A 124 -21.99 5.68 -12.75
N GLU A 125 -21.54 4.44 -12.90
CA GLU A 125 -21.03 3.63 -11.78
C GLU A 125 -19.72 4.22 -11.21
N ARG A 126 -18.85 4.79 -12.06
CA ARG A 126 -17.65 5.51 -11.61
C ARG A 126 -18.02 6.78 -10.85
N GLU A 127 -18.92 7.59 -11.39
CA GLU A 127 -19.41 8.80 -10.73
C GLU A 127 -20.03 8.50 -9.36
N GLU A 128 -20.90 7.49 -9.27
CA GLU A 128 -21.51 7.08 -7.99
C GLU A 128 -20.45 6.58 -6.98
N ARG A 129 -19.41 5.89 -7.46
CA ARG A 129 -18.31 5.45 -6.61
C ARG A 129 -17.48 6.63 -6.08
N GLU A 130 -17.18 7.61 -6.92
CA GLU A 130 -16.48 8.83 -6.53
C GLU A 130 -17.30 9.65 -5.52
N GLU A 131 -18.62 9.77 -5.72
CA GLU A 131 -19.52 10.47 -4.79
C GLU A 131 -19.51 9.81 -3.40
N ARG A 132 -19.65 8.47 -3.34
CA ARG A 132 -19.55 7.72 -2.09
C ARG A 132 -18.19 7.86 -1.42
N GLU A 133 -17.12 8.01 -2.19
CA GLU A 133 -15.78 8.25 -1.65
C GLU A 133 -15.65 9.65 -1.05
N ARG A 134 -16.17 10.68 -1.72
CA ARG A 134 -16.25 12.05 -1.19
C ARG A 134 -17.04 12.10 0.11
N GLU A 135 -18.19 11.43 0.17
CA GLU A 135 -19.01 11.35 1.40
C GLU A 135 -18.23 10.69 2.56
N ARG A 136 -17.47 9.64 2.27
CA ARG A 136 -16.62 8.97 3.29
C ARG A 136 -15.50 9.88 3.79
N VAL A 137 -14.87 10.65 2.91
CA VAL A 137 -13.82 11.62 3.26
C VAL A 137 -14.41 12.74 4.12
N GLU A 138 -15.52 13.34 3.70
CA GLU A 138 -16.19 14.40 4.46
C GLU A 138 -16.61 13.93 5.86
N LYS A 139 -17.14 12.71 5.97
CA LYS A 139 -17.50 12.10 7.26
C LYS A 139 -16.28 11.86 8.16
N ARG A 140 -15.11 11.52 7.59
CA ARG A 140 -13.85 11.36 8.34
C ARG A 140 -13.36 12.71 8.83
N GLU A 141 -13.34 13.73 7.98
CA GLU A 141 -12.95 15.09 8.36
C GLU A 141 -13.84 15.65 9.46
N LYS A 142 -15.16 15.46 9.37
CA LYS A 142 -16.10 15.91 10.40
C LYS A 142 -15.80 15.28 11.76
N ARG A 143 -15.56 13.96 11.80
CA ARG A 143 -15.19 13.24 13.02
C ARG A 143 -13.84 13.71 13.58
N GLU A 144 -12.91 14.09 12.73
CA GLU A 144 -11.62 14.62 13.13
C GLU A 144 -11.76 16.02 13.73
N ARG A 145 -12.52 16.92 13.09
CA ARG A 145 -12.86 18.24 13.64
C ARG A 145 -13.53 18.13 15.02
N GLU A 146 -14.49 17.24 15.18
CA GLU A 146 -15.14 16.96 16.48
C GLU A 146 -14.14 16.47 17.55
N ARG A 147 -13.16 15.63 17.16
CA ARG A 147 -12.11 15.15 18.08
C ARG A 147 -11.17 16.28 18.49
N VAL A 148 -10.80 17.16 17.56
CA VAL A 148 -9.95 18.33 17.83
C VAL A 148 -10.65 19.29 18.76
N GLU A 149 -11.91 19.66 18.48
CA GLU A 149 -12.71 20.55 19.32
C GLU A 149 -12.88 19.98 20.75
N LYS A 150 -13.12 18.67 20.87
CA LYS A 150 -13.23 18.00 22.17
C LYS A 150 -11.91 18.02 22.95
N ARG A 151 -10.75 17.91 22.27
CA ARG A 151 -9.43 18.02 22.90
C ARG A 151 -9.18 19.44 23.39
N GLU A 152 -9.45 20.43 22.56
CA GLU A 152 -9.29 21.85 22.89
C GLU A 152 -10.20 22.25 24.07
N LYS A 153 -11.44 21.78 24.10
CA LYS A 153 -12.35 22.00 25.23
C LYS A 153 -11.79 21.44 26.55
N ARG A 154 -11.24 20.22 26.52
CA ARG A 154 -10.61 19.58 27.69
C ARG A 154 -9.36 20.33 28.15
N GLU A 155 -8.59 20.87 27.23
CA GLU A 155 -7.40 21.66 27.53
C GLU A 155 -7.76 22.99 28.19
N ARG A 156 -8.73 23.73 27.63
CA ARG A 156 -9.29 24.94 28.24
C ARG A 156 -9.86 24.69 29.64
N GLU A 157 -10.48 23.52 29.86
CA GLU A 157 -10.98 23.12 31.17
C GLU A 157 -9.83 22.88 32.17
N ARG A 158 -8.78 22.15 31.77
CA ARG A 158 -7.57 21.94 32.59
C ARG A 158 -6.92 23.27 32.98
N GLU A 159 -6.80 24.20 32.03
CA GLU A 159 -6.24 25.53 32.28
C GLU A 159 -7.08 26.32 33.30
N ARG A 160 -8.42 26.21 33.24
CA ARG A 160 -9.33 26.82 34.23
C ARG A 160 -9.16 26.20 35.62
N VAL A 161 -9.01 24.87 35.71
CA VAL A 161 -8.75 24.18 36.98
C VAL A 161 -7.40 24.61 37.56
N GLU A 162 -6.34 24.62 36.76
CA GLU A 162 -5.01 25.03 37.20
C GLU A 162 -4.99 26.49 37.70
N LYS A 163 -5.70 27.40 37.00
CA LYS A 163 -5.87 28.78 37.44
C LYS A 163 -6.60 28.90 38.79
N ARG A 164 -7.62 28.06 39.04
CA ARG A 164 -8.33 28.01 40.34
C ARG A 164 -7.42 27.49 41.45
N GLU A 165 -6.70 26.39 41.21
CA GLU A 165 -5.75 25.83 42.19
C GLU A 165 -4.63 26.81 42.54
N LYS A 166 -4.10 27.55 41.55
CA LYS A 166 -3.10 28.60 41.81
C LYS A 166 -3.64 29.70 42.71
N ARG A 167 -4.87 30.18 42.48
CA ARG A 167 -5.51 31.20 43.33
C ARG A 167 -5.71 30.68 44.76
N GLU A 168 -6.17 29.44 44.93
CA GLU A 168 -6.35 28.83 46.25
C GLU A 168 -5.02 28.66 47.00
N ARG A 169 -3.94 28.31 46.29
CA ARG A 169 -2.59 28.23 46.89
C ARG A 169 -2.07 29.59 47.36
N VAL A 170 -2.33 30.66 46.61
CA VAL A 170 -1.95 32.03 47.01
C VAL A 170 -2.75 32.45 48.24
N GLU A 171 -4.07 32.27 48.24
CA GLU A 171 -4.93 32.60 49.40
C GLU A 171 -4.51 31.83 50.68
N LYS A 172 -4.14 30.55 50.55
CA LYS A 172 -3.61 29.76 51.68
C LYS A 172 -2.26 30.27 52.20
N ARG A 173 -1.42 30.88 51.36
CA ARG A 173 -0.14 31.47 51.79
C ARG A 173 -0.38 32.78 52.55
N GLU A 174 -1.23 33.66 52.02
CA GLU A 174 -1.60 34.93 52.67
C GLU A 174 -2.20 34.69 54.07
N LYS A 175 -3.04 33.67 54.24
CA LYS A 175 -3.61 33.30 55.56
C LYS A 175 -2.56 32.80 56.57
N ARG A 176 -1.45 32.20 56.11
CA ARG A 176 -0.38 31.72 57.01
C ARG A 176 0.55 32.85 57.45
N GLU A 177 0.82 33.82 56.58
CA GLU A 177 1.67 34.97 56.89
C GLU A 177 1.00 35.95 57.86
N GLY A 178 -0.34 36.05 57.84
CA GLY A 178 -1.09 36.86 58.80
C GLY A 178 -1.20 36.29 60.22
N GLN A 179 -0.70 35.06 60.49
CA GLN A 179 -0.82 34.39 61.79
C GLN A 179 0.52 34.21 62.54
N THR A 180 1.63 34.70 61.98
CA THR A 180 2.91 34.82 62.70
C THR A 180 2.93 36.07 63.56
N ASP A 181 2.05 36.12 64.56
CA ASP A 181 2.17 37.04 65.70
C ASP A 181 3.12 36.44 66.74
N SER A 182 4.22 37.15 66.96
CA SER A 182 4.87 37.35 68.26
C SER A 182 5.16 36.10 69.11
N TYR A 183 6.09 35.25 68.68
CA TYR A 183 6.83 34.40 69.61
C TYR A 183 8.33 34.71 69.50
N THR A 184 8.84 35.42 70.50
CA THR A 184 10.27 35.62 70.77
C THR A 184 10.87 34.24 71.10
N LEU A 185 11.74 33.68 70.25
CA LEU A 185 12.46 32.46 70.58
C LEU A 185 13.95 32.55 70.25
N GLU A 186 14.71 32.13 71.27
CA GLU A 186 16.15 32.08 71.43
C GLU A 186 16.88 31.19 70.40
N PRO A 187 18.19 31.44 70.17
CA PRO A 187 18.96 30.76 69.14
C PRO A 187 19.20 29.27 69.44
N PRO A 188 18.85 28.35 68.52
CA PRO A 188 19.21 26.95 68.65
C PRO A 188 20.69 26.73 68.31
N GLY A 189 21.39 26.08 69.25
CA GLY A 189 22.79 25.72 69.13
C GLY A 189 23.07 24.72 68.01
N ASN A 190 24.10 25.05 67.23
CA ASN A 190 24.74 24.23 66.22
C ASN A 190 25.15 22.86 66.75
N LYS A 191 24.55 21.77 66.25
CA LYS A 191 25.18 20.45 66.28
C LYS A 191 24.92 19.67 64.99
N CYS A 192 26.02 19.11 64.48
CA CYS A 192 26.13 18.00 63.54
C CYS A 192 26.22 18.33 62.04
N LEU A 193 27.37 18.89 61.65
CA LEU A 193 28.18 18.36 60.55
C LEU A 193 28.57 16.91 60.88
N ASN A 194 28.11 15.93 60.09
CA ASN A 194 28.90 14.73 59.75
C ASN A 194 28.11 13.73 58.88
N GLN A 195 28.88 13.02 58.06
CA GLN A 195 28.55 11.82 57.28
C GLN A 195 27.81 12.04 55.97
N LEU A 196 28.58 12.11 54.88
CA LEU A 196 28.33 11.32 53.66
C LEU A 196 29.69 11.01 53.02
N SER A 197 30.37 10.02 53.59
CA SER A 197 31.52 9.34 53.00
C SER A 197 31.06 8.16 52.16
N ALA A 198 31.69 8.03 51.00
CA ALA A 198 32.03 6.76 50.35
C ALA A 198 30.89 5.77 50.03
N SER A 199 30.51 5.75 48.76
CA SER A 199 30.23 4.49 48.08
C SER A 199 30.89 4.50 46.70
N HIS A 200 32.08 3.89 46.66
CA HIS A 200 32.67 3.36 45.46
C HIS A 200 31.70 2.37 44.83
N ASN A 201 31.24 2.64 43.61
CA ASN A 201 30.62 1.63 42.76
C ASN A 201 31.54 1.37 41.57
N LYS A 202 32.47 0.42 41.77
CA LYS A 202 33.21 -0.24 40.68
C LYS A 202 32.27 -1.29 40.10
N ASN A 203 31.74 -1.05 38.90
CA ASN A 203 31.44 -2.06 37.87
C ASN A 203 30.58 -1.43 36.77
N LEU A 204 31.24 -0.87 35.75
CA LEU A 204 30.63 -0.58 34.46
C LEU A 204 31.69 -0.72 33.35
N LEU A 205 32.20 -1.95 33.24
CA LEU A 205 32.71 -2.49 31.99
C LEU A 205 31.79 -3.66 31.59
N THR A 206 30.50 -3.38 31.55
CA THR A 206 29.55 -4.20 30.81
C THR A 206 29.68 -3.78 29.37
N TYR A 207 30.39 -4.60 28.58
CA TYR A 207 30.32 -4.63 27.13
C TYR A 207 28.88 -4.32 26.70
N GLY A 208 28.66 -3.14 26.13
CA GLY A 208 28.62 -3.03 24.69
C GLY A 208 27.30 -3.51 24.09
N ILE A 209 26.19 -3.19 24.75
CA ILE A 209 25.02 -2.57 24.12
C ILE A 209 24.44 -3.37 22.94
N SER A 210 23.66 -4.40 23.26
CA SER A 210 22.38 -4.57 22.59
C SER A 210 21.42 -3.51 23.20
N GLN A 211 21.44 -2.29 22.66
CA GLN A 211 20.27 -1.42 22.79
C GLN A 211 19.38 -1.72 21.60
N PRO A 212 18.40 -2.63 21.75
CA PRO A 212 17.40 -2.81 20.72
C PRO A 212 16.64 -1.48 20.68
N TYR A 213 16.60 -0.86 19.50
CA TYR A 213 15.94 0.41 19.22
C TYR A 213 16.67 1.66 19.76
N GLY A 214 17.51 2.23 18.88
CA GLY A 214 17.73 3.68 18.93
C GLY A 214 16.36 4.35 18.88
N SER A 215 16.01 5.11 19.92
CA SER A 215 14.74 5.85 19.94
C SER A 215 14.62 6.69 18.66
N VAL A 216 13.41 6.94 18.17
CA VAL A 216 13.15 7.83 17.02
C VAL A 216 13.92 9.17 17.15
N SER A 217 14.15 9.63 18.38
CA SER A 217 14.97 10.80 18.70
C SER A 217 16.44 10.68 18.28
N GLN A 218 17.07 9.50 18.39
CA GLN A 218 18.44 9.25 17.95
C GLN A 218 18.55 9.29 16.44
N ASP A 219 17.60 8.68 15.74
CA ASP A 219 17.56 8.70 14.27
C ASP A 219 17.40 10.14 13.74
N LEU A 220 16.49 10.93 14.34
CA LEU A 220 16.33 12.33 13.98
C LEU A 220 17.58 13.16 14.26
N ARG A 221 18.37 12.80 15.27
CA ARG A 221 19.66 13.45 15.55
C ARG A 221 20.69 13.12 14.45
N ILE A 222 20.79 11.86 14.04
CA ILE A 222 21.68 11.42 12.96
C ILE A 222 21.30 12.10 11.64
N ILE A 223 20.01 12.12 11.30
CA ILE A 223 19.52 12.78 10.07
C ILE A 223 19.84 14.27 10.08
N LYS A 224 19.62 14.97 11.22
CA LYS A 224 19.97 16.38 11.35
C LYS A 224 21.47 16.61 11.20
N GLU A 225 22.29 15.76 11.80
CA GLU A 225 23.75 15.85 11.70
C GLU A 225 24.22 15.66 10.25
N CYS A 226 23.73 14.63 9.56
CA CYS A 226 24.08 14.41 8.15
C CYS A 226 23.58 15.51 7.23
N ASN A 227 22.39 16.09 7.49
CA ASN A 227 21.87 17.20 6.70
C ASN A 227 22.61 18.53 6.95
N LEU A 228 23.28 18.68 8.09
CA LEU A 228 24.17 19.82 8.32
C LEU A 228 25.47 19.70 7.53
N THR A 229 26.00 18.48 7.41
CA THR A 229 27.24 18.21 6.65
C THR A 229 26.99 18.23 5.13
N TYR A 230 25.88 17.63 4.70
CA TYR A 230 25.49 17.52 3.29
C TYR A 230 24.06 18.02 3.12
N PRO A 231 23.87 19.34 2.94
CA PRO A 231 22.55 19.95 2.83
C PRO A 231 21.75 19.33 1.69
N THR A 232 20.64 18.71 2.06
CA THR A 232 19.69 18.08 1.14
C THR A 232 18.32 18.73 1.32
N ASP A 233 17.65 19.00 0.20
CA ASP A 233 16.29 19.51 0.26
C ASP A 233 15.32 18.50 0.87
N ARG A 234 14.36 18.99 1.66
CA ARG A 234 13.40 18.14 2.35
C ARG A 234 12.49 17.39 1.37
N HIS A 235 12.19 17.98 0.21
CA HIS A 235 11.42 17.31 -0.83
C HIS A 235 12.19 16.11 -1.38
N THR A 236 13.48 16.29 -1.72
CA THR A 236 14.37 15.22 -2.18
C THR A 236 14.46 14.07 -1.17
N LEU A 237 14.61 14.39 0.13
CA LEU A 237 14.60 13.38 1.20
C LEU A 237 13.28 12.59 1.25
N ASN A 238 12.14 13.27 1.11
CA ASN A 238 10.84 12.61 1.13
C ASN A 238 10.64 11.71 -0.11
N VAL A 239 10.94 12.21 -1.30
CA VAL A 239 10.80 11.44 -2.56
C VAL A 239 11.68 10.20 -2.52
N ALA A 240 12.94 10.33 -2.11
CA ALA A 240 13.86 9.20 -2.10
C ALA A 240 13.60 8.20 -0.95
N LEU A 241 13.35 8.68 0.29
CA LEU A 241 13.24 7.81 1.46
C LEU A 241 11.82 7.31 1.73
N VAL A 242 10.79 8.04 1.30
CA VAL A 242 9.39 7.68 1.54
C VAL A 242 8.73 7.11 0.29
N GLU A 243 8.91 7.76 -0.87
CA GLU A 243 8.32 7.32 -2.14
C GLU A 243 9.17 6.28 -2.85
N LYS A 244 10.42 6.06 -2.40
CA LYS A 244 11.42 5.15 -2.99
C LYS A 244 11.76 5.47 -4.45
N HIS A 245 11.58 6.72 -4.85
CA HIS A 245 11.84 7.12 -6.23
C HIS A 245 13.21 7.78 -6.31
N PHE A 246 14.12 7.16 -7.06
CA PHE A 246 15.45 7.70 -7.35
C PHE A 246 15.47 8.15 -8.82
N GLU A 247 15.68 9.45 -9.05
CA GLU A 247 15.97 9.94 -10.39
C GLU A 247 17.45 9.68 -10.71
N PHE A 248 17.79 9.40 -11.96
CA PHE A 248 19.16 9.04 -12.36
C PHE A 248 20.21 10.13 -12.04
N ASP A 249 19.77 11.38 -11.84
CA ASP A 249 20.63 12.54 -11.59
C ASP A 249 20.36 13.18 -10.22
N MET A 250 20.41 12.40 -9.15
CA MET A 250 20.36 12.97 -7.80
C MET A 250 21.60 13.84 -7.51
N ASP A 251 21.39 14.96 -6.81
CA ASP A 251 22.45 15.87 -6.38
C ASP A 251 23.54 15.14 -5.60
N ARG A 252 24.81 15.53 -5.83
CA ARG A 252 25.97 14.99 -5.09
C ARG A 252 25.80 15.09 -3.57
N ASN A 253 25.16 16.17 -3.09
CA ASN A 253 24.87 16.36 -1.67
C ASN A 253 23.96 15.26 -1.12
N PHE A 254 22.92 14.87 -1.86
CA PHE A 254 22.04 13.78 -1.45
C PHE A 254 22.78 12.44 -1.40
N LYS A 255 23.60 12.16 -2.42
CA LYS A 255 24.42 10.94 -2.46
C LYS A 255 25.36 10.86 -1.25
N CYS A 256 26.02 11.97 -0.91
CA CYS A 256 26.91 12.03 0.25
C CYS A 256 26.15 12.06 1.58
N PHE A 257 24.92 12.57 1.61
CA PHE A 257 24.02 12.43 2.75
C PHE A 257 23.70 10.95 3.03
N LEU A 258 23.46 10.13 2.00
CA LEU A 258 23.28 8.67 2.16
C LEU A 258 24.55 7.99 2.70
N HIS A 259 25.73 8.36 2.17
CA HIS A 259 27.01 7.88 2.71
C HIS A 259 27.15 8.20 4.20
N CYS A 260 26.89 9.45 4.61
CA CYS A 260 26.91 9.86 6.02
C CYS A 260 25.96 9.04 6.87
N LEU A 261 24.73 8.79 6.39
CA LEU A 261 23.77 7.96 7.10
C LEU A 261 24.32 6.55 7.34
N TYR A 262 24.83 5.89 6.29
CA TYR A 262 25.37 4.54 6.41
C TYR A 262 26.60 4.45 7.30
N GLU A 263 27.44 5.49 7.31
CA GLU A 263 28.57 5.58 8.25
C GLU A 263 28.08 5.69 9.70
N LYS A 264 27.09 6.55 9.97
CA LYS A 264 26.54 6.74 11.33
C LYS A 264 25.77 5.53 11.85
N TYR A 265 25.18 4.74 10.96
CA TYR A 265 24.56 3.44 11.30
C TYR A 265 25.57 2.29 11.33
N ASN A 266 26.86 2.55 11.09
CA ASN A 266 27.92 1.54 11.05
C ASN A 266 27.70 0.45 9.96
N TRP A 267 26.99 0.78 8.89
CA TRP A 267 26.77 -0.10 7.73
C TRP A 267 27.83 0.07 6.67
N MET A 268 28.46 1.24 6.63
CA MET A 268 29.52 1.56 5.69
C MET A 268 30.68 2.20 6.44
N THR A 269 31.90 1.98 5.97
CA THR A 269 33.11 2.65 6.47
C THR A 269 33.30 4.02 5.81
N TYR A 270 34.23 4.82 6.33
CA TYR A 270 34.52 6.16 5.82
C TYR A 270 35.03 6.16 4.35
N ASP A 271 35.61 5.04 3.92
CA ASP A 271 36.12 4.76 2.56
C ASP A 271 35.04 4.24 1.60
N GLY A 272 33.84 3.92 2.09
CA GLY A 272 32.74 3.45 1.26
C GLY A 272 32.55 1.94 1.24
N THR A 273 33.29 1.18 2.05
CA THR A 273 33.16 -0.29 2.10
C THR A 273 31.99 -0.69 3.02
N PHE A 274 31.10 -1.56 2.53
CA PHE A 274 29.97 -2.05 3.31
C PHE A 274 30.37 -3.12 4.32
N LYS A 275 29.74 -3.07 5.50
CA LYS A 275 29.90 -4.04 6.58
C LYS A 275 28.71 -5.02 6.57
N GLU A 276 28.76 -6.00 5.67
CA GLU A 276 27.67 -6.97 5.46
C GLU A 276 27.10 -7.57 6.75
N LYS A 277 27.95 -7.91 7.71
CA LYS A 277 27.53 -8.47 9.01
C LYS A 277 26.63 -7.53 9.80
N GLU A 278 26.95 -6.24 9.84
CA GLU A 278 26.17 -5.22 10.57
C GLU A 278 24.83 -4.96 9.87
N ILE A 279 24.84 -4.96 8.54
CA ILE A 279 23.61 -4.81 7.74
C ILE A 279 22.72 -6.04 7.92
N LYS A 280 23.27 -7.25 7.87
CA LYS A 280 22.53 -8.51 8.10
C LYS A 280 21.90 -8.53 9.49
N LEU A 281 22.65 -8.13 10.53
CA LEU A 281 22.11 -8.01 11.89
C LEU A 281 20.96 -7.00 11.97
N SER A 282 21.13 -5.82 11.36
CA SER A 282 20.11 -4.76 11.37
C SER A 282 18.85 -5.13 10.58
N LEU A 283 19.00 -5.88 9.49
CA LEU A 283 17.88 -6.36 8.67
C LEU A 283 17.22 -7.61 9.24
N GLY A 284 17.94 -8.41 10.04
CA GLY A 284 17.38 -9.59 10.72
C GLY A 284 16.31 -9.25 11.76
N GLU A 285 16.23 -7.99 12.19
CA GLU A 285 15.14 -7.47 13.02
C GLU A 285 13.86 -7.18 12.21
N SER A 286 13.95 -7.15 10.88
CA SER A 286 12.81 -6.94 9.98
C SER A 286 12.06 -8.26 9.70
N ASN A 287 10.88 -8.16 9.10
CA ASN A 287 10.07 -9.34 8.71
C ASN A 287 10.55 -10.00 7.41
N LEU A 288 11.78 -9.75 6.98
CA LEU A 288 12.35 -10.39 5.79
C LEU A 288 12.97 -11.74 6.17
N ASP A 289 12.75 -12.75 5.34
CA ASP A 289 13.38 -14.05 5.52
C ASP A 289 14.90 -13.94 5.35
N GLU A 290 15.67 -14.70 6.14
CA GLU A 290 17.14 -14.64 6.14
C GLU A 290 17.74 -14.87 4.74
N SER A 291 17.14 -15.76 3.95
CA SER A 291 17.54 -16.02 2.56
C SER A 291 17.34 -14.82 1.62
N SER A 292 16.28 -14.03 1.85
CA SER A 292 16.04 -12.81 1.10
C SER A 292 17.06 -11.73 1.45
N ILE A 293 17.44 -11.63 2.73
CA ILE A 293 18.48 -10.70 3.19
C ILE A 293 19.84 -11.08 2.56
N GLU A 294 20.21 -12.35 2.59
CA GLU A 294 21.46 -12.83 1.97
C GLU A 294 21.50 -12.55 0.46
N TYR A 295 20.39 -12.78 -0.23
CA TYR A 295 20.26 -12.47 -1.65
C TYR A 295 20.44 -10.96 -1.95
N LEU A 296 19.79 -10.10 -1.16
CA LEU A 296 19.91 -8.64 -1.32
C LEU A 296 21.34 -8.16 -1.08
N LEU A 297 22.01 -8.69 -0.06
CA LEU A 297 23.39 -8.30 0.24
C LEU A 297 24.34 -8.79 -0.84
N ALA A 298 24.23 -10.05 -1.27
CA ALA A 298 25.06 -10.59 -2.34
C ALA A 298 24.91 -9.79 -3.65
N THR A 299 23.70 -9.32 -3.95
CA THR A 299 23.41 -8.60 -5.20
C THR A 299 23.84 -7.12 -5.13
N CYS A 300 23.58 -6.44 -4.01
CA CYS A 300 23.71 -4.98 -3.95
C CYS A 300 25.02 -4.48 -3.33
N VAL A 301 25.75 -5.31 -2.57
CA VAL A 301 27.02 -4.89 -1.94
C VAL A 301 28.18 -4.88 -2.94
N GLU A 302 28.14 -5.73 -3.96
CA GLU A 302 29.20 -5.87 -4.98
C GLU A 302 29.22 -4.74 -6.02
N ILE A 303 28.48 -3.64 -5.82
CA ILE A 303 28.42 -2.55 -6.77
C ILE A 303 29.72 -1.73 -6.73
N ASP A 304 30.47 -1.81 -7.82
CA ASP A 304 31.67 -1.02 -8.04
C ASP A 304 31.32 0.42 -8.45
N ALA A 305 31.66 1.37 -7.58
CA ALA A 305 31.67 2.79 -7.87
C ALA A 305 32.94 3.43 -7.31
N GLU A 306 33.50 4.39 -8.04
CA GLU A 306 34.74 5.10 -7.67
C GLU A 306 34.52 6.05 -6.48
N ASP A 307 33.40 6.77 -6.46
CA ASP A 307 33.04 7.68 -5.37
C ASP A 307 32.15 6.98 -4.34
N LYS A 308 32.51 7.13 -3.06
CA LYS A 308 31.79 6.51 -1.93
C LYS A 308 30.35 7.00 -1.78
N CYS A 309 30.05 8.23 -2.20
CA CYS A 309 28.70 8.77 -2.21
C CYS A 309 27.86 8.13 -3.33
N ASP A 310 28.45 7.98 -4.53
CA ASP A 310 27.80 7.26 -5.64
C ASP A 310 27.55 5.79 -5.26
N ARG A 311 28.51 5.15 -4.58
CA ARG A 311 28.36 3.78 -4.07
C ARG A 311 27.18 3.66 -3.10
N ALA A 312 27.06 4.58 -2.15
CA ALA A 312 25.93 4.62 -1.22
C ALA A 312 24.59 4.80 -1.95
N HIS A 313 24.55 5.67 -2.96
CA HIS A 313 23.37 5.88 -3.79
C HIS A 313 22.97 4.61 -4.56
N LEU A 314 23.90 4.00 -5.30
CA LEU A 314 23.64 2.80 -6.11
C LEU A 314 23.23 1.60 -5.26
N PHE A 315 23.83 1.43 -4.08
CA PHE A 315 23.39 0.42 -3.13
C PHE A 315 21.93 0.65 -2.72
N THR A 316 21.55 1.89 -2.43
CA THR A 316 20.18 2.24 -2.04
C THR A 316 19.20 1.90 -3.17
N GLU A 317 19.52 2.32 -4.39
CA GLU A 317 18.72 2.07 -5.59
C GLU A 317 18.55 0.56 -5.87
N CYS A 318 19.65 -0.20 -5.81
CA CYS A 318 19.63 -1.66 -5.95
C CYS A 318 18.76 -2.29 -4.86
N PHE A 319 18.97 -1.90 -3.60
CA PHE A 319 18.25 -2.46 -2.46
C PHE A 319 16.74 -2.31 -2.62
N TRP A 320 16.27 -1.12 -3.00
CA TRP A 320 14.83 -0.89 -3.21
C TRP A 320 14.29 -1.65 -4.41
N THR A 321 15.02 -1.64 -5.53
CA THR A 321 14.63 -2.34 -6.76
C THR A 321 14.45 -3.83 -6.52
N GLU A 322 15.41 -4.46 -5.86
CA GLU A 322 15.35 -5.89 -5.55
C GLU A 322 14.31 -6.22 -4.47
N THR A 323 14.15 -5.35 -3.47
CA THR A 323 13.11 -5.53 -2.44
C THR A 323 11.70 -5.46 -3.05
N ASP A 324 11.45 -4.52 -3.96
CA ASP A 324 10.14 -4.39 -4.62
C ASP A 324 9.87 -5.58 -5.55
N LYS A 325 10.89 -6.15 -6.21
CA LYS A 325 10.79 -7.43 -6.93
C LYS A 325 10.38 -8.56 -5.99
N LEU A 326 11.06 -8.72 -4.84
CA LEU A 326 10.73 -9.77 -3.87
C LEU A 326 9.29 -9.65 -3.35
N VAL A 327 8.84 -8.44 -3.05
CA VAL A 327 7.45 -8.21 -2.62
C VAL A 327 6.45 -8.53 -3.73
N SER A 328 6.79 -8.30 -5.00
CA SER A 328 5.90 -8.60 -6.12
C SER A 328 5.66 -10.10 -6.35
N PHE A 329 6.54 -10.97 -5.83
CA PHE A 329 6.40 -12.43 -5.92
C PHE A 329 5.55 -13.04 -4.80
N ILE A 330 5.23 -12.28 -3.75
CA ILE A 330 4.44 -12.70 -2.57
C ILE A 330 3.00 -12.20 -2.69
#